data_AF-A0A925DCN2-F1
#
_entry.id   AF-A0A925DCN2-F1
#
_cell.length_a   1.000
_cell.length_b   1.000
_cell.length_c   1.000
_cell.angle_alpha   90.00
_cell.angle_beta   90.00
_cell.angle_gamma   90.00
#
_symmetry.space_group_name_H-M   'P 1'
#
loop_
_entity.id
_entity.type
_entity.pdbx_description
1 polymer ?
#
loop_
_entity_poly.entity_id
_entity_poly.type
_entity_poly.pdbx_seq_one_letter_code
_entity_poly.pdbx_strand_id
1 'polypeptide(L)'
;MLLRWLVNNYLREAAQGKLQSVLAETFRGVNPGAAAGAEAQTAKDSGPPELAPPCDVAIIFALGIEAGGMIDKMSGATSTQCKTFMEHAGSISGKEVVIAESGAGLEAAAAATAEVIKFHEPAWVISAGFAGGLAEGPGKGDFLMADQVVNLLGERLEVGLKLSPEAIAATKRLHVGRLLSVDKLIGLPAEKRKLGEEHQALACDMESFAVADTCRRLKTRFLSVRVISDGVDDQLPKEVEQLMKQTTLGAKLASAAKAVYSRPQSAADMWKLQEEALNASDRLAKFLVSMLPQLTAGKS
;
A
#
# COMPACT_ATOMS: atom_id res chain seq x y z
N MET A 1 -12.83 -12.99 -23.79
CA MET A 1 -13.18 -12.42 -22.46
C MET A 1 -12.07 -11.52 -21.89
N LEU A 2 -10.77 -11.84 -22.04
CA LEU A 2 -9.64 -10.95 -21.69
C LEU A 2 -9.64 -9.61 -22.44
N LEU A 3 -9.94 -9.63 -23.75
CA LEU A 3 -10.07 -8.42 -24.56
C LEU A 3 -11.20 -7.51 -24.05
N ARG A 4 -12.29 -8.08 -23.50
CA ARG A 4 -13.42 -7.30 -22.98
C ARG A 4 -13.12 -6.68 -21.61
N TRP A 5 -12.25 -7.29 -20.81
CA TRP A 5 -11.77 -6.71 -19.54
C TRP A 5 -10.73 -5.61 -19.78
N LEU A 6 -9.73 -5.84 -20.64
CA LEU A 6 -8.76 -4.81 -21.05
C LEU A 6 -9.44 -3.64 -21.76
N VAL A 7 -10.40 -3.93 -22.65
CA VAL A 7 -11.19 -2.88 -23.31
C VAL A 7 -12.12 -2.19 -22.32
N ASN A 8 -12.72 -2.86 -21.34
CA ASN A 8 -13.53 -2.17 -20.31
C ASN A 8 -12.67 -1.30 -19.37
N ASN A 9 -11.46 -1.74 -19.01
CA ASN A 9 -10.59 -0.97 -18.13
C ASN A 9 -9.99 0.22 -18.89
N TYR A 10 -9.53 0.00 -20.12
CA TYR A 10 -9.10 1.05 -21.02
C TYR A 10 -10.23 2.03 -21.37
N LEU A 11 -11.46 1.55 -21.61
CA LEU A 11 -12.62 2.42 -21.85
C LEU A 11 -13.03 3.18 -20.60
N ARG A 12 -12.85 2.66 -19.39
CA ARG A 12 -13.09 3.40 -18.13
C ARG A 12 -12.06 4.51 -17.94
N GLU A 13 -10.78 4.21 -18.14
CA GLU A 13 -9.69 5.20 -18.03
C GLU A 13 -9.75 6.24 -19.16
N ALA A 14 -10.01 5.81 -20.40
CA ALA A 14 -10.16 6.71 -21.54
C ALA A 14 -11.46 7.51 -21.50
N ALA A 15 -12.55 6.98 -20.93
CA ALA A 15 -13.78 7.74 -20.69
C ALA A 15 -13.56 8.79 -19.61
N GLN A 16 -12.82 8.51 -18.54
CA GLN A 16 -12.46 9.52 -17.53
C GLN A 16 -11.54 10.61 -18.11
N GLY A 17 -10.54 10.23 -18.90
CA GLY A 17 -9.65 11.18 -19.58
C GLY A 17 -10.36 12.04 -20.64
N LYS A 18 -11.24 11.43 -21.46
CA LYS A 18 -12.06 12.17 -22.44
C LYS A 18 -13.17 12.99 -21.80
N LEU A 19 -13.77 12.54 -20.70
CA LEU A 19 -14.79 13.33 -20.00
C LEU A 19 -14.15 14.56 -19.34
N GLN A 20 -12.94 14.44 -18.80
CA GLN A 20 -12.16 15.57 -18.31
C GLN A 20 -11.72 16.51 -19.44
N SER A 21 -11.31 16.00 -20.60
CA SER A 21 -10.93 16.84 -21.74
C SER A 21 -12.14 17.51 -22.39
N VAL A 22 -13.27 16.81 -22.52
CA VAL A 22 -14.54 17.37 -23.03
C VAL A 22 -15.12 18.38 -22.05
N LEU A 23 -15.08 18.14 -20.74
CA LEU A 23 -15.45 19.13 -19.73
C LEU A 23 -14.51 20.34 -19.78
N ALA A 24 -13.19 20.13 -19.86
CA ALA A 24 -12.20 21.21 -19.95
C ALA A 24 -12.29 22.02 -21.26
N GLU A 25 -12.64 21.39 -22.38
CA GLU A 25 -12.89 22.06 -23.66
C GLU A 25 -14.24 22.79 -23.67
N THR A 26 -15.27 22.20 -23.06
CA THR A 26 -16.60 22.84 -22.88
C THR A 26 -16.48 24.07 -21.97
N PHE A 27 -15.63 24.03 -20.94
CA PHE A 27 -15.34 25.19 -20.08
C PHE A 27 -14.37 26.22 -20.70
N ARG A 28 -13.65 25.87 -21.79
CA ARG A 28 -12.80 26.82 -22.55
C ARG A 28 -13.52 27.46 -23.75
N GLY A 29 -14.61 26.86 -24.23
CA GLY A 29 -15.33 27.29 -25.44
C GLY A 29 -16.42 28.34 -25.26
N VAL A 30 -16.76 28.73 -24.02
CA VAL A 30 -17.84 29.70 -23.77
C VAL A 30 -17.26 31.03 -23.33
N ASN A 31 -17.03 31.93 -24.30
CA ASN A 31 -16.79 33.36 -24.01
C ASN A 31 -18.14 34.06 -23.75
N PRO A 32 -18.20 35.06 -22.86
CA PRO A 32 -19.43 35.56 -22.26
C PRO A 32 -20.09 36.63 -23.13
N GLY A 33 -21.41 36.57 -23.27
CA GLY A 33 -22.17 37.61 -23.94
C GLY A 33 -23.69 37.40 -23.85
N ALA A 34 -24.33 38.29 -23.10
CA ALA A 34 -25.76 38.63 -23.07
C ALA A 34 -26.71 37.81 -22.17
N ALA A 35 -27.09 38.48 -21.07
CA ALA A 35 -28.45 38.64 -20.51
C ALA A 35 -29.20 37.39 -20.00
N ALA A 36 -29.89 37.39 -18.86
CA ALA A 36 -30.14 38.36 -17.80
C ALA A 36 -30.82 37.60 -16.63
N GLY A 37 -30.54 38.02 -15.40
CA GLY A 37 -31.47 37.93 -14.27
C GLY A 37 -31.65 36.58 -13.57
N ALA A 38 -30.89 36.35 -12.48
CA ALA A 38 -31.44 35.99 -11.16
C ALA A 38 -30.27 35.86 -10.15
N GLU A 39 -30.14 36.90 -9.32
CA GLU A 39 -29.49 36.99 -8.01
C GLU A 39 -28.35 36.01 -7.67
N ALA A 40 -27.12 36.51 -7.84
CA ALA A 40 -25.93 35.97 -7.20
C ALA A 40 -25.93 36.33 -5.70
N GLN A 41 -26.07 35.33 -4.83
CA GLN A 41 -25.48 35.39 -3.51
C GLN A 41 -23.97 35.24 -3.67
N THR A 42 -23.27 36.33 -3.38
CA THR A 42 -21.82 36.43 -3.38
C THR A 42 -21.22 35.34 -2.48
N ALA A 43 -20.38 34.50 -3.08
CA ALA A 43 -19.50 33.58 -2.37
C ALA A 43 -18.64 34.42 -1.40
N LYS A 44 -19.00 34.36 -0.12
CA LYS A 44 -18.13 34.76 0.97
C LYS A 44 -16.89 33.87 0.89
N ASP A 45 -15.75 34.54 0.72
CA ASP A 45 -14.51 34.29 1.45
C ASP A 45 -14.42 32.87 2.02
N SER A 46 -14.00 31.91 1.18
CA SER A 46 -13.68 30.59 1.68
C SER A 46 -12.35 30.72 2.41
N GLY A 47 -12.42 30.50 3.73
CA GLY A 47 -11.24 30.45 4.59
C GLY A 47 -10.23 29.39 4.14
N PRO A 48 -9.17 29.16 4.92
CA PRO A 48 -8.21 28.10 4.61
C PRO A 48 -8.94 26.78 4.31
N PRO A 49 -8.40 25.95 3.38
CA PRO A 49 -9.02 24.68 3.01
C PRO A 49 -9.37 23.91 4.28
N GLU A 50 -10.64 23.51 4.39
CA GLU A 50 -11.13 22.73 5.52
C GLU A 50 -10.23 21.50 5.65
N LEU A 51 -9.58 21.33 6.82
CA LEU A 51 -8.71 20.19 7.04
C LEU A 51 -9.52 18.91 6.84
N ALA A 52 -8.92 17.92 6.19
CA ALA A 52 -9.53 16.61 6.06
C ALA A 52 -9.91 16.07 7.46
N PRO A 53 -11.05 15.37 7.60
CA PRO A 53 -11.46 14.88 8.89
C PRO A 53 -10.39 13.93 9.46
N PRO A 54 -10.13 13.98 10.78
CA PRO A 54 -9.17 13.10 11.40
C PRO A 54 -9.61 11.64 11.27
N CYS A 55 -8.66 10.72 11.17
CA CYS A 55 -8.93 9.29 11.15
C CYS A 55 -8.38 8.57 12.39
N ASP A 56 -8.93 7.40 12.70
CA ASP A 56 -8.41 6.56 13.78
C ASP A 56 -7.11 5.87 13.35
N VAL A 57 -7.10 5.35 12.12
CA VAL A 57 -6.01 4.52 11.59
C VAL A 57 -5.72 4.89 10.13
N ALA A 58 -4.46 5.16 9.84
CA ALA A 58 -3.94 5.22 8.49
C ALA A 58 -3.24 3.91 8.12
N ILE A 59 -3.48 3.37 6.93
CA ILE A 59 -2.83 2.15 6.44
C ILE A 59 -2.11 2.47 5.14
N ILE A 60 -0.79 2.25 5.14
CA ILE A 60 0.09 2.55 4.01
C ILE A 60 0.41 1.22 3.29
N PHE A 61 -0.04 1.11 2.04
CA PHE A 61 0.31 0.03 1.12
C PHE A 61 1.19 0.56 -0.01
N ALA A 62 2.09 -0.27 -0.52
CA ALA A 62 2.91 0.12 -1.65
C ALA A 62 2.13 0.02 -2.97
N LEU A 63 1.27 -1.00 -3.11
CA LEU A 63 0.58 -1.33 -4.35
C LEU A 63 -0.92 -1.52 -4.14
N GLY A 64 -1.73 -1.12 -5.13
CA GLY A 64 -3.19 -1.34 -5.10
C GLY A 64 -3.62 -2.80 -4.98
N ILE A 65 -2.81 -3.75 -5.45
CA ILE A 65 -3.10 -5.19 -5.23
C ILE A 65 -3.04 -5.57 -3.75
N GLU A 66 -2.23 -4.89 -2.94
CA GLU A 66 -2.15 -5.09 -1.49
C GLU A 66 -3.31 -4.40 -0.77
N ALA A 67 -3.73 -3.23 -1.27
CA ALA A 67 -4.78 -2.42 -0.69
C ALA A 67 -6.20 -2.92 -1.02
N GLY A 68 -6.40 -3.55 -2.19
CA GLY A 68 -7.73 -3.87 -2.73
C GLY A 68 -8.64 -4.62 -1.76
N GLY A 69 -8.13 -5.66 -1.09
CA GLY A 69 -8.92 -6.43 -0.13
C GLY A 69 -9.37 -5.63 1.11
N MET A 70 -8.64 -4.56 1.47
CA MET A 70 -9.03 -3.63 2.52
C MET A 70 -10.03 -2.59 2.02
N ILE A 71 -9.81 -2.03 0.82
CA ILE A 71 -10.73 -1.07 0.18
C ILE A 71 -12.11 -1.68 0.01
N ASP A 72 -12.20 -2.95 -0.41
CA ASP A 72 -13.45 -3.69 -0.56
C ASP A 72 -14.25 -3.84 0.75
N LYS A 73 -13.61 -3.64 1.91
CA LYS A 73 -14.24 -3.72 3.23
C LYS A 73 -14.66 -2.36 3.78
N MET A 74 -14.34 -1.27 3.09
CA MET A 74 -14.67 0.07 3.52
C MET A 74 -16.13 0.39 3.26
N SER A 75 -16.77 1.04 4.24
CA SER A 75 -18.09 1.66 4.11
C SER A 75 -17.92 3.14 3.84
N GLY A 76 -18.64 3.67 2.85
CA GLY A 76 -18.57 5.09 2.48
C GLY A 76 -17.23 5.50 1.85
N ALA A 77 -16.52 4.57 1.20
CA ALA A 77 -15.21 4.82 0.62
C ALA A 77 -15.24 5.94 -0.42
N THR A 78 -14.36 6.93 -0.25
CA THR A 78 -14.10 8.01 -1.20
C THR A 78 -12.64 7.96 -1.60
N SER A 79 -12.37 7.95 -2.91
CA SER A 79 -11.01 7.89 -3.45
C SER A 79 -10.56 9.25 -3.96
N THR A 80 -9.36 9.67 -3.58
CA THR A 80 -8.79 10.97 -3.97
C THR A 80 -7.38 10.76 -4.50
N GLN A 81 -7.10 11.28 -5.69
CA GLN A 81 -5.73 11.33 -6.22
C GLN A 81 -4.98 12.48 -5.56
N CYS A 82 -4.13 12.16 -4.59
CA CYS A 82 -3.20 13.10 -3.98
C CYS A 82 -2.02 13.37 -4.93
N LYS A 83 -1.15 14.32 -4.58
CA LYS A 83 -0.04 14.70 -5.47
C LYS A 83 0.91 13.54 -5.79
N THR A 84 1.12 12.65 -4.82
CA THR A 84 2.12 11.58 -4.90
C THR A 84 1.57 10.17 -4.70
N PHE A 85 0.33 10.01 -4.23
CA PHE A 85 -0.28 8.71 -3.93
C PHE A 85 -1.79 8.74 -4.19
N MET A 86 -2.42 7.56 -4.22
CA MET A 86 -3.89 7.44 -4.21
C MET A 86 -4.36 7.23 -2.77
N GLU A 87 -5.36 8.00 -2.36
CA GLU A 87 -5.98 7.90 -1.04
C GLU A 87 -7.37 7.29 -1.14
N HIS A 88 -7.75 6.48 -0.16
CA HIS A 88 -9.11 6.01 0.07
C HIS A 88 -9.50 6.26 1.52
N ALA A 89 -10.51 7.11 1.74
CA ALA A 89 -11.03 7.44 3.07
C ALA A 89 -12.43 6.87 3.27
N GLY A 90 -12.73 6.37 4.47
CA GLY A 90 -14.03 5.80 4.82
C GLY A 90 -13.96 5.08 6.16
N SER A 91 -14.89 4.17 6.44
CA SER A 91 -14.95 3.48 7.72
C SER A 91 -14.85 1.95 7.61
N ILE A 92 -14.20 1.31 8.58
CA ILE A 92 -14.15 -0.15 8.73
C ILE A 92 -14.39 -0.49 10.19
N SER A 93 -15.36 -1.37 10.47
CA SER A 93 -15.67 -1.82 11.84
C SER A 93 -15.90 -0.66 12.84
N GLY A 94 -16.47 0.45 12.36
CA GLY A 94 -16.73 1.66 13.18
C GLY A 94 -15.49 2.50 13.51
N LYS A 95 -14.39 2.31 12.77
CA LYS A 95 -13.18 3.14 12.81
C LYS A 95 -13.10 3.95 11.53
N GLU A 96 -12.73 5.23 11.63
CA GLU A 96 -12.38 6.04 10.48
C GLU A 96 -10.98 5.63 9.99
N VAL A 97 -10.91 5.19 8.73
CA VAL A 97 -9.70 4.61 8.13
C VAL A 97 -9.34 5.35 6.86
N VAL A 98 -8.06 5.69 6.75
CA VAL A 98 -7.45 6.19 5.51
C VAL A 98 -6.49 5.13 4.99
N ILE A 99 -6.64 4.73 3.73
CA ILE A 99 -5.73 3.84 3.03
C ILE A 99 -4.96 4.67 2.01
N ALA A 100 -3.64 4.60 2.03
CA ALA A 100 -2.78 5.25 1.04
C ALA A 100 -2.01 4.20 0.23
N GLU A 101 -2.18 4.23 -1.09
CA GLU A 101 -1.35 3.51 -2.05
C GLU A 101 -0.12 4.37 -2.40
N SER A 102 0.94 4.25 -1.60
CA SER A 102 2.10 5.15 -1.66
C SER A 102 2.93 5.01 -2.93
N GLY A 103 2.86 3.87 -3.60
CA GLY A 103 3.90 3.43 -4.52
C GLY A 103 5.04 2.72 -3.78
N ALA A 104 5.84 1.95 -4.54
CA ALA A 104 6.94 1.15 -4.01
C ALA A 104 8.18 2.00 -3.71
N GLY A 105 8.89 1.62 -2.64
CA GLY A 105 10.16 2.22 -2.23
C GLY A 105 10.05 3.27 -1.12
N LEU A 106 11.20 3.51 -0.47
CA LEU A 106 11.33 4.31 0.74
C LEU A 106 10.86 5.77 0.58
N GLU A 107 11.21 6.43 -0.52
CA GLU A 107 10.87 7.85 -0.75
C GLU A 107 9.36 8.05 -0.87
N ALA A 108 8.70 7.21 -1.68
CA ALA A 108 7.27 7.29 -1.93
C ALA A 108 6.47 6.98 -0.65
N ALA A 109 6.90 5.95 0.09
CA ALA A 109 6.31 5.59 1.38
C ALA A 109 6.46 6.71 2.43
N ALA A 110 7.63 7.34 2.53
CA ALA A 110 7.86 8.46 3.45
C ALA A 110 6.97 9.67 3.12
N ALA A 111 6.89 10.04 1.84
CA ALA A 111 6.09 11.17 1.37
C ALA A 111 4.60 10.98 1.66
N ALA A 112 4.04 9.83 1.27
CA ALA A 112 2.64 9.50 1.53
C ALA A 112 2.33 9.47 3.03
N THR A 113 3.20 8.84 3.84
CA THR A 113 3.04 8.77 5.30
C THR A 113 3.01 10.16 5.94
N ALA A 114 3.94 11.04 5.56
CA ALA A 114 4.01 12.40 6.09
C ALA A 114 2.77 13.22 5.73
N GLU A 115 2.30 13.07 4.49
CA GLU A 115 1.11 13.75 3.99
C GLU A 115 -0.16 13.28 4.72
N VAL A 116 -0.36 11.97 4.83
CA VAL A 116 -1.50 11.38 5.57
C VAL A 116 -1.49 11.78 7.04
N ILE A 117 -0.33 11.74 7.71
CA ILE A 117 -0.23 12.14 9.12
C ILE A 117 -0.63 13.61 9.29
N LYS A 118 -0.17 14.48 8.38
CA LYS A 118 -0.44 15.91 8.46
C LYS A 118 -1.91 16.26 8.21
N PHE A 119 -2.57 15.56 7.29
CA PHE A 119 -3.95 15.90 6.90
C PHE A 119 -5.00 15.18 7.73
N HIS A 120 -4.72 13.95 8.19
CA HIS A 120 -5.71 13.13 8.89
C HIS A 120 -5.40 12.86 10.36
N GLU A 121 -4.25 13.32 10.87
CA GLU A 121 -3.85 13.16 12.28
C GLU A 121 -4.15 11.77 12.89
N PRO A 122 -3.76 10.66 12.21
CA PRO A 122 -4.14 9.32 12.61
C PRO A 122 -3.61 8.99 14.00
N ALA A 123 -4.42 8.28 14.79
CA ALA A 123 -3.97 7.78 16.08
C ALA A 123 -2.95 6.63 15.93
N TRP A 124 -3.00 5.90 14.80
CA TRP A 124 -2.08 4.83 14.41
C TRP A 124 -1.80 4.86 12.91
N VAL A 125 -0.55 4.58 12.53
CA VAL A 125 -0.17 4.26 11.16
C VAL A 125 0.23 2.79 11.09
N ILE A 126 -0.31 2.05 10.12
CA ILE A 126 0.06 0.68 9.83
C ILE A 126 0.75 0.65 8.46
N SER A 127 2.01 0.22 8.42
CA SER A 127 2.65 -0.20 7.17
C SER A 127 2.23 -1.63 6.89
N ALA A 128 1.52 -1.85 5.78
CA ALA A 128 0.98 -3.15 5.43
C ALA A 128 1.30 -3.53 3.98
N GLY A 129 1.41 -4.84 3.73
CA GLY A 129 1.66 -5.37 2.39
C GLY A 129 2.40 -6.70 2.41
N PHE A 130 3.09 -6.99 1.31
CA PHE A 130 3.85 -8.23 1.16
C PHE A 130 5.26 -8.12 1.71
N ALA A 131 5.86 -9.27 2.06
CA ALA A 131 7.26 -9.37 2.46
C ALA A 131 7.86 -10.71 2.02
N GLY A 132 9.15 -10.70 1.67
CA GLY A 132 9.92 -11.91 1.38
C GLY A 132 10.56 -12.46 2.65
N GLY A 133 10.46 -13.76 2.90
CA GLY A 133 11.10 -14.42 4.03
C GLY A 133 12.63 -14.40 3.92
N LEU A 134 13.31 -14.08 5.02
CA LEU A 134 14.79 -14.05 5.12
C LEU A 134 15.36 -15.15 6.02
N ALA A 135 14.51 -15.76 6.86
CA ALA A 135 14.90 -16.82 7.77
C ALA A 135 13.90 -17.99 7.71
N GLU A 136 14.29 -19.12 8.29
CA GLU A 136 13.35 -20.21 8.54
C GLU A 136 12.27 -19.78 9.56
N GLY A 137 11.09 -20.39 9.47
CA GLY A 137 9.93 -20.07 10.30
C GLY A 137 8.79 -19.46 9.48
N PRO A 138 8.86 -18.19 9.03
CA PRO A 138 7.81 -17.59 8.22
C PRO A 138 7.70 -18.23 6.83
N GLY A 139 6.63 -19.00 6.62
CA GLY A 139 6.30 -19.61 5.33
C GLY A 139 5.37 -18.73 4.50
N LYS A 140 5.24 -19.05 3.20
CA LYS A 140 4.32 -18.33 2.29
C LYS A 140 2.89 -18.26 2.84
N GLY A 141 2.40 -17.04 2.96
CA GLY A 141 1.10 -16.70 3.50
C GLY A 141 1.06 -16.65 5.02
N ASP A 142 2.16 -16.81 5.73
CA ASP A 142 2.21 -16.47 7.16
C ASP A 142 2.12 -14.95 7.33
N PHE A 143 1.77 -14.50 8.53
CA PHE A 143 1.81 -13.09 8.89
C PHE A 143 3.07 -12.80 9.69
N LEU A 144 3.67 -11.63 9.46
CA LEU A 144 4.74 -11.09 10.29
C LEU A 144 4.30 -9.75 10.83
N MET A 145 4.32 -9.61 12.16
CA MET A 145 4.24 -8.32 12.81
C MET A 145 5.63 -7.93 13.31
N ALA A 146 6.13 -6.77 12.88
CA ALA A 146 7.46 -6.34 13.28
C ALA A 146 7.48 -5.88 14.74
N ASP A 147 8.42 -6.39 15.53
CA ASP A 147 8.80 -5.79 16.82
C ASP A 147 9.84 -4.67 16.63
N GLN A 148 10.65 -4.79 15.58
CA GLN A 148 11.67 -3.84 15.18
C GLN A 148 11.74 -3.78 13.65
N VAL A 149 11.91 -2.58 13.11
CA VAL A 149 12.22 -2.38 11.70
C VAL A 149 13.66 -1.88 11.56
N VAL A 150 14.41 -2.47 10.64
CA VAL A 150 15.81 -2.12 10.39
C VAL A 150 16.06 -1.81 8.92
N ASN A 151 17.12 -1.06 8.62
CA ASN A 151 17.57 -0.83 7.25
C ASN A 151 18.94 -1.47 7.00
N LEU A 152 19.41 -1.37 5.74
CA LEU A 152 20.70 -1.89 5.31
C LEU A 152 21.91 -1.25 6.02
N LEU A 153 21.75 -0.06 6.59
CA LEU A 153 22.79 0.61 7.40
C LEU A 153 22.83 0.10 8.85
N GLY A 154 21.89 -0.77 9.24
CA GLY A 154 21.80 -1.33 10.59
C GLY A 154 21.10 -0.42 11.59
N GLU A 155 20.49 0.69 11.14
CA GLU A 155 19.65 1.53 11.98
C GLU A 155 18.41 0.74 12.42
N ARG A 156 17.94 0.98 13.64
CA ARG A 156 16.87 0.18 14.26
C ARG A 156 15.79 1.07 14.86
N LEU A 157 14.55 0.76 14.56
CA LEU A 157 13.37 1.44 15.07
C LEU A 157 12.47 0.42 15.77
N GLU A 158 12.25 0.63 17.07
CA GLU A 158 11.34 -0.18 17.88
C GLU A 158 9.89 0.11 17.50
N VAL A 159 9.09 -0.95 17.35
CA VAL A 159 7.65 -0.85 17.15
C VAL A 159 6.97 -0.85 18.52
N GLY A 160 6.19 0.19 18.82
CA GLY A 160 5.64 0.43 20.16
C GLY A 160 4.56 -0.55 20.65
N LEU A 161 4.31 -1.65 19.93
CA LEU A 161 3.28 -2.63 20.27
C LEU A 161 3.89 -3.89 20.86
N LYS A 162 3.52 -4.18 22.12
CA LYS A 162 3.88 -5.42 22.80
C LYS A 162 2.70 -6.39 22.72
N LEU A 163 2.85 -7.45 21.93
CA LEU A 163 1.93 -8.57 21.92
C LEU A 163 2.30 -9.54 23.04
N SER A 164 1.29 -10.07 23.75
CA SER A 164 1.55 -11.10 24.77
C SER A 164 1.89 -12.43 24.10
N PRO A 165 2.73 -13.28 24.71
CA PRO A 165 3.03 -14.61 24.18
C PRO A 165 1.77 -15.45 23.91
N GLU A 166 0.74 -15.31 24.73
CA GLU A 166 -0.55 -15.99 24.58
C GLU A 166 -1.30 -15.49 23.35
N ALA A 167 -1.30 -14.19 23.08
CA ALA A 167 -1.92 -13.62 21.89
C ALA A 167 -1.21 -14.07 20.60
N ILE A 168 0.12 -14.17 20.64
CA ILE A 168 0.92 -14.70 19.54
C ILE A 168 0.59 -16.18 19.33
N ALA A 169 0.63 -16.99 20.39
CA ALA A 169 0.37 -18.44 20.32
C ALA A 169 -1.07 -18.76 19.88
N ALA A 170 -2.05 -17.93 20.27
CA ALA A 170 -3.44 -18.07 19.85
C ALA A 170 -3.64 -17.71 18.36
N THR A 171 -2.76 -16.91 17.77
CA THR A 171 -2.86 -16.48 16.38
C THR A 171 -2.04 -17.40 15.47
N LYS A 172 -2.73 -18.37 14.87
CA LYS A 172 -2.11 -19.33 13.96
C LYS A 172 -1.38 -18.63 12.81
N ARG A 173 -0.12 -19.04 12.57
CA ARG A 173 0.77 -18.52 11.49
C ARG A 173 1.15 -17.04 11.65
N LEU A 174 1.06 -16.49 12.87
CA LEU A 174 1.64 -15.19 13.19
C LEU A 174 3.07 -15.38 13.68
N HIS A 175 3.99 -14.63 13.09
CA HIS A 175 5.36 -14.48 13.55
C HIS A 175 5.54 -13.05 14.06
N VAL A 176 6.37 -12.90 15.09
CA VAL A 176 6.80 -11.59 15.59
C VAL A 176 8.32 -11.57 15.54
N GLY A 177 8.87 -10.53 14.94
CA GLY A 177 10.31 -10.36 14.88
C GLY A 177 10.73 -9.29 13.88
N ARG A 178 12.04 -9.14 13.74
CA ARG A 178 12.64 -8.04 13.01
C ARG A 178 12.34 -8.09 11.51
N LEU A 179 11.96 -6.94 10.96
CA LEU A 179 11.73 -6.72 9.52
C LEU A 179 12.85 -5.83 8.95
N LEU A 180 13.50 -6.27 7.86
CA LEU A 180 14.51 -5.49 7.15
C LEU A 180 13.88 -4.76 5.94
N SER A 181 14.00 -3.45 5.87
CA SER A 181 13.68 -2.73 4.64
C SER A 181 14.91 -2.59 3.74
N VAL A 182 14.73 -2.96 2.47
CA VAL A 182 15.74 -2.91 1.41
C VAL A 182 15.29 -1.99 0.28
N ASP A 183 16.19 -1.67 -0.65
CA ASP A 183 15.92 -0.77 -1.78
C ASP A 183 15.55 -1.50 -3.08
N LYS A 184 15.63 -2.84 -3.08
CA LYS A 184 15.37 -3.70 -4.23
C LYS A 184 14.75 -5.02 -3.80
N LEU A 185 14.11 -5.69 -4.75
CA LEU A 185 13.59 -7.04 -4.55
C LEU A 185 14.74 -8.06 -4.32
N ILE A 186 14.60 -8.89 -3.29
CA ILE A 186 15.57 -9.96 -2.96
C ILE A 186 15.03 -11.30 -3.45
N GLY A 187 15.53 -11.76 -4.60
CA GLY A 187 14.96 -12.93 -5.28
C GLY A 187 15.70 -14.26 -5.06
N LEU A 188 16.96 -14.23 -4.61
CA LEU A 188 17.80 -15.43 -4.50
C LEU A 188 17.83 -15.99 -3.08
N PRO A 189 17.59 -17.30 -2.87
CA PRO A 189 17.62 -17.91 -1.54
C PRO A 189 18.92 -17.70 -0.74
N ALA A 190 20.07 -17.63 -1.43
CA ALA A 190 21.36 -17.35 -0.80
C ALA A 190 21.48 -15.88 -0.33
N GLU A 191 20.97 -14.93 -1.11
CA GLU A 191 20.94 -13.51 -0.73
C GLU A 191 19.98 -13.28 0.44
N LYS A 192 18.81 -13.95 0.42
CA LYS A 192 17.84 -13.93 1.51
C LYS A 192 18.45 -14.38 2.84
N ARG A 193 19.10 -15.55 2.85
CA ARG A 193 19.78 -16.08 4.04
C ARG A 193 20.85 -15.15 4.56
N LYS A 194 21.71 -14.67 3.66
CA LYS A 194 22.79 -13.75 4.01
C LYS A 194 22.22 -12.50 4.71
N LEU A 195 21.21 -11.86 4.14
CA LEU A 195 20.59 -10.68 4.75
C LEU A 195 19.85 -11.03 6.05
N GLY A 196 19.19 -12.18 6.11
CA GLY A 196 18.55 -12.70 7.32
C GLY A 196 19.53 -12.86 8.46
N GLU A 197 20.72 -13.43 8.20
CA GLU A 197 21.79 -13.60 9.18
C GLU A 197 22.44 -12.27 9.57
N GLU A 198 22.85 -11.46 8.59
CA GLU A 198 23.55 -10.18 8.80
C GLU A 198 22.71 -9.19 9.61
N HIS A 199 21.41 -9.12 9.32
CA HIS A 199 20.49 -8.20 9.98
C HIS A 199 19.64 -8.86 11.06
N GLN A 200 19.78 -10.16 11.32
CA GLN A 200 18.92 -10.99 12.19
C GLN A 200 17.43 -10.70 11.96
N ALA A 201 17.03 -10.66 10.68
CA ALA A 201 15.69 -10.31 10.23
C ALA A 201 14.94 -11.56 9.76
N LEU A 202 13.65 -11.63 10.07
CA LEU A 202 12.79 -12.74 9.67
C LEU A 202 12.27 -12.59 8.23
N ALA A 203 12.07 -11.35 7.79
CA ALA A 203 11.61 -11.01 6.44
C ALA A 203 12.17 -9.66 5.99
N CYS A 204 11.98 -9.36 4.70
CA CYS A 204 12.23 -8.05 4.14
C CYS A 204 11.08 -7.48 3.33
N ASP A 205 11.02 -6.16 3.30
CA ASP A 205 10.15 -5.35 2.47
C ASP A 205 10.92 -4.15 1.90
N MET A 206 10.24 -3.17 1.29
CA MET A 206 10.89 -2.01 0.67
C MET A 206 10.45 -0.66 1.26
N GLU A 207 9.56 -0.65 2.26
CA GLU A 207 8.87 0.57 2.71
C GLU A 207 8.85 0.78 4.23
N SER A 208 8.77 -0.28 5.04
CA SER A 208 8.42 -0.19 6.46
C SER A 208 9.36 0.70 7.25
N PHE A 209 10.66 0.73 6.95
CA PHE A 209 11.61 1.59 7.64
C PHE A 209 11.30 3.07 7.40
N ALA A 210 10.96 3.45 6.16
CA ALA A 210 10.61 4.82 5.82
C ALA A 210 9.30 5.28 6.49
N VAL A 211 8.30 4.39 6.53
CA VAL A 211 7.05 4.64 7.26
C VAL A 211 7.34 4.80 8.76
N ALA A 212 8.10 3.86 9.35
CA ALA A 212 8.46 3.88 10.76
C ALA A 212 9.25 5.14 11.15
N ASP A 213 10.25 5.53 10.36
CA ASP A 213 11.04 6.73 10.62
C ASP A 213 10.20 8.01 10.53
N THR A 214 9.29 8.06 9.55
CA THR A 214 8.35 9.19 9.41
C THR A 214 7.40 9.28 10.60
N CYS A 215 6.83 8.15 11.03
CA CYS A 215 5.99 8.09 12.22
C CYS A 215 6.74 8.51 13.49
N ARG A 216 7.99 8.06 13.65
CA ARG A 216 8.87 8.48 14.76
C ARG A 216 9.06 10.00 14.78
N ARG A 217 9.42 10.59 13.64
CA ARG A 217 9.66 12.04 13.52
C ARG A 217 8.40 12.87 13.78
N LEU A 218 7.25 12.38 13.33
CA LEU A 218 5.95 13.04 13.50
C LEU A 218 5.20 12.62 14.76
N LYS A 219 5.82 11.78 15.62
CA LYS A 219 5.29 11.31 16.90
C LYS A 219 3.93 10.60 16.78
N THR A 220 3.77 9.80 15.72
CA THR A 220 2.59 8.97 15.48
C THR A 220 2.91 7.52 15.80
N ARG A 221 1.96 6.80 16.41
CA ARG A 221 2.15 5.38 16.72
C ARG A 221 2.18 4.56 15.44
N PHE A 222 3.03 3.55 15.42
CA PHE A 222 3.35 2.79 14.21
C PHE A 222 3.22 1.28 14.46
N LEU A 223 2.75 0.56 13.44
CA LEU A 223 2.79 -0.90 13.31
C LEU A 223 3.28 -1.29 11.91
N SER A 224 3.96 -2.42 11.81
CA SER A 224 4.19 -3.09 10.51
C SER A 224 3.55 -4.47 10.53
N VAL A 225 2.70 -4.74 9.53
CA VAL A 225 1.98 -6.00 9.39
C VAL A 225 2.14 -6.50 7.95
N ARG A 226 2.87 -7.60 7.79
CA ARG A 226 3.16 -8.18 6.49
C ARG A 226 2.53 -9.55 6.33
N VAL A 227 2.16 -9.90 5.11
CA VAL A 227 1.93 -11.30 4.72
C VAL A 227 3.11 -11.77 3.89
N ILE A 228 3.67 -12.94 4.21
CA ILE A 228 4.84 -13.47 3.52
C ILE A 228 4.43 -13.91 2.11
N SER A 229 4.99 -13.32 1.07
CA SER A 229 4.71 -13.66 -0.34
C SER A 229 5.48 -14.88 -0.82
N ASP A 230 6.71 -15.02 -0.33
CA ASP A 230 7.69 -16.02 -0.73
C ASP A 230 8.62 -16.31 0.45
N GLY A 231 8.94 -17.58 0.68
CA GLY A 231 9.81 -18.02 1.78
C GLY A 231 11.29 -17.84 1.50
N VAL A 232 12.12 -18.17 2.49
CA VAL A 232 13.59 -18.06 2.40
C VAL A 232 14.20 -18.98 1.33
N ASP A 233 13.56 -20.12 1.03
CA ASP A 233 13.95 -21.06 -0.02
C ASP A 233 13.38 -20.76 -1.40
N ASP A 234 12.36 -19.90 -1.48
CA ASP A 234 11.69 -19.61 -2.73
C ASP A 234 12.56 -18.69 -3.59
N GLN A 235 12.70 -19.05 -4.87
CA GLN A 235 13.34 -18.18 -5.86
C GLN A 235 12.28 -17.39 -6.62
N LEU A 236 12.43 -16.07 -6.64
CA LEU A 236 11.53 -15.21 -7.40
C LEU A 236 11.84 -15.28 -8.90
N PRO A 237 10.81 -15.38 -9.77
CA PRO A 237 11.01 -15.34 -11.23
C PRO A 237 11.62 -14.02 -11.69
N LYS A 238 12.52 -14.07 -12.68
CA LYS A 238 13.20 -12.88 -13.22
C LYS A 238 12.24 -11.85 -13.80
N GLU A 239 11.09 -12.32 -14.27
CA GLU A 239 10.01 -11.50 -14.84
C GLU A 239 9.40 -10.58 -13.79
N VAL A 240 9.22 -11.06 -12.55
CA VAL A 240 8.73 -10.25 -11.41
C VAL A 240 9.75 -9.16 -11.10
N GLU A 241 11.03 -9.52 -11.03
CA GLU A 241 12.11 -8.56 -10.80
C GLU A 241 12.18 -7.49 -11.90
N GLN A 242 12.02 -7.88 -13.17
CA GLN A 242 12.00 -6.96 -14.31
C GLN A 242 10.81 -6.01 -14.28
N LEU A 243 9.62 -6.52 -13.93
CA LEU A 243 8.40 -5.73 -13.83
C LEU A 243 8.50 -4.69 -12.70
N MET A 244 9.05 -5.09 -11.55
CA MET A 244 9.23 -4.21 -10.39
C MET A 244 10.29 -3.13 -10.64
N LYS A 245 11.28 -3.38 -11.49
CA LYS A 245 12.26 -2.36 -11.92
C LYS A 245 11.67 -1.26 -12.80
N GLN A 246 10.51 -1.49 -13.43
CA GLN A 246 9.89 -0.48 -14.27
C GLN A 246 9.14 0.54 -13.42
N THR A 247 9.50 1.82 -13.54
CA THR A 247 8.87 2.90 -12.77
C THR A 247 7.61 3.45 -13.44
N THR A 248 7.51 3.37 -14.77
CA THR A 248 6.37 3.94 -15.52
C THR A 248 5.36 2.88 -15.92
N LEU A 249 4.08 3.27 -15.97
CA LEU A 249 2.98 2.40 -16.40
C LEU A 249 3.23 1.82 -17.81
N GLY A 250 3.70 2.66 -18.74
CA GLY A 250 4.01 2.23 -20.10
C GLY A 250 5.15 1.22 -20.18
N ALA A 251 6.20 1.40 -19.37
CA ALA A 251 7.31 0.45 -19.32
C ALA A 251 6.90 -0.86 -18.63
N LYS A 252 6.07 -0.79 -17.58
CA LYS A 252 5.46 -1.98 -16.95
C LYS A 252 4.64 -2.78 -17.95
N LEU A 253 3.75 -2.12 -18.69
CA LEU A 253 2.92 -2.75 -19.72
C LEU A 253 3.75 -3.36 -20.85
N ALA A 254 4.76 -2.64 -21.36
CA ALA A 254 5.66 -3.16 -22.38
C ALA A 254 6.46 -4.37 -21.89
N SER A 255 6.97 -4.34 -20.65
CA SER A 255 7.68 -5.47 -20.04
C SER A 255 6.77 -6.68 -19.84
N ALA A 256 5.54 -6.46 -19.37
CA ALA A 256 4.56 -7.53 -19.20
C ALA A 256 4.19 -8.15 -20.55
N ALA A 257 3.91 -7.33 -21.57
CA ALA A 257 3.61 -7.79 -22.93
C ALA A 257 4.80 -8.56 -23.54
N LYS A 258 6.03 -8.08 -23.34
CA LYS A 258 7.25 -8.77 -23.77
C LYS A 258 7.44 -10.11 -23.06
N ALA A 259 7.20 -10.19 -21.75
CA ALA A 259 7.29 -11.43 -21.00
C ALA A 259 6.30 -12.47 -21.54
N VAL A 260 5.03 -12.07 -21.75
CA VAL A 260 3.98 -12.93 -22.32
C VAL A 260 4.30 -13.36 -23.76
N TYR A 261 4.79 -12.44 -24.61
CA TYR A 261 5.14 -12.74 -26.00
C TYR A 261 6.35 -13.68 -26.12
N SER A 262 7.36 -13.51 -25.27
CA SER A 262 8.59 -14.29 -25.33
C SER A 262 8.47 -15.71 -24.79
N ARG A 263 7.52 -15.99 -23.88
CA ARG A 263 7.26 -17.32 -23.32
C ARG A 263 5.77 -17.49 -22.95
N PRO A 264 4.97 -18.21 -23.75
CA PRO A 264 3.55 -18.44 -23.46
C PRO A 264 3.30 -19.15 -22.11
N GLN A 265 4.22 -20.02 -21.68
CA GLN A 265 4.16 -20.69 -20.38
C GLN A 265 4.31 -19.69 -19.21
N SER A 266 5.07 -18.60 -19.40
CA SER A 266 5.21 -17.53 -18.39
C SER A 266 3.90 -16.80 -18.15
N ALA A 267 2.95 -16.82 -19.08
CA ALA A 267 1.64 -16.23 -18.83
C ALA A 267 0.88 -17.02 -17.75
N ALA A 268 0.91 -18.35 -17.79
CA ALA A 268 0.29 -19.20 -16.77
C ALA A 268 0.95 -19.00 -15.40
N ASP A 269 2.28 -18.88 -15.35
CA ASP A 269 3.03 -18.60 -14.12
C ASP A 269 2.66 -17.22 -13.56
N MET A 270 2.53 -16.19 -14.42
CA MET A 270 2.08 -14.85 -14.02
C MET A 270 0.64 -14.84 -13.52
N TRP A 271 -0.26 -15.62 -14.13
CA TRP A 271 -1.63 -15.78 -13.63
C TRP A 271 -1.65 -16.40 -12.25
N LYS A 272 -0.86 -17.46 -12.04
CA LYS A 272 -0.73 -18.10 -10.73
C LYS A 272 -0.18 -17.13 -9.69
N LEU A 273 0.86 -16.36 -10.03
CA LEU A 273 1.42 -15.34 -9.12
C LEU A 273 0.39 -14.25 -8.79
N GLN A 274 -0.40 -13.80 -9.76
CA GLN A 274 -1.45 -12.83 -9.54
C GLN A 274 -2.54 -13.39 -8.60
N GLU A 275 -2.97 -14.63 -8.82
CA GLU A 275 -3.94 -15.31 -7.96
C GLU A 275 -3.39 -15.49 -6.54
N GLU A 276 -2.12 -15.88 -6.40
CA GLU A 276 -1.45 -15.99 -5.10
C GLU A 276 -1.33 -14.63 -4.38
N ALA A 277 -1.04 -13.56 -5.11
CA ALA A 277 -0.99 -12.20 -4.56
C ALA A 277 -2.37 -11.71 -4.11
N LEU A 278 -3.43 -11.97 -4.89
CA LEU A 278 -4.81 -11.65 -4.49
C LEU A 278 -5.23 -12.44 -3.25
N ASN A 279 -4.91 -13.74 -3.20
CA ASN A 279 -5.16 -14.56 -2.02
C ASN A 279 -4.39 -14.06 -0.79
N ALA A 280 -3.14 -13.61 -0.96
CA ALA A 280 -2.35 -13.01 0.12
C ALA A 280 -2.97 -11.69 0.60
N SER A 281 -3.39 -10.83 -0.33
CA SER A 281 -4.07 -9.56 -0.06
C SER A 281 -5.37 -9.77 0.74
N ASP A 282 -6.22 -10.70 0.31
CA ASP A 282 -7.46 -11.04 1.03
C ASP A 282 -7.21 -11.53 2.46
N ARG A 283 -6.14 -12.32 2.65
CA ARG A 283 -5.75 -12.82 3.97
C ARG A 283 -5.22 -11.70 4.84
N LEU A 284 -4.37 -10.83 4.29
CA LEU A 284 -3.88 -9.65 4.98
C LEU A 284 -5.03 -8.73 5.38
N ALA A 285 -5.97 -8.47 4.48
CA ALA A 285 -7.13 -7.64 4.78
C ALA A 285 -7.99 -8.22 5.90
N LYS A 286 -8.29 -9.52 5.88
CA LYS A 286 -9.02 -10.20 6.98
C LYS A 286 -8.29 -10.06 8.32
N PHE A 287 -6.96 -10.16 8.31
CA PHE A 287 -6.15 -10.02 9.51
C PHE A 287 -6.12 -8.57 10.02
N LEU A 288 -5.94 -7.59 9.14
CA LEU A 288 -5.98 -6.17 9.51
C LEU A 288 -7.34 -5.77 10.09
N VAL A 289 -8.45 -6.19 9.46
CA VAL A 289 -9.79 -5.90 9.97
C VAL A 289 -10.04 -6.51 11.35
N SER A 290 -9.50 -7.70 11.66
CA SER A 290 -9.64 -8.27 12.99
C SER A 290 -8.81 -7.54 14.06
N MET A 291 -7.78 -6.79 13.65
CA MET A 291 -6.95 -5.99 14.54
C MET A 291 -7.51 -4.59 14.81
N LEU A 292 -8.18 -3.95 13.84
CA LEU A 292 -8.64 -2.56 13.95
C LEU A 292 -9.41 -2.24 15.25
N PRO A 293 -10.34 -3.08 15.75
CA PRO A 293 -11.06 -2.77 16.99
C PRO A 293 -10.17 -2.65 18.23
N GLN A 294 -8.97 -3.25 18.20
CA GLN A 294 -8.01 -3.26 19.30
C GLN A 294 -7.15 -1.99 19.34
N LEU A 295 -7.12 -1.23 18.24
CA LEU A 295 -6.37 0.01 18.11
C LEU A 295 -7.19 1.17 18.68
N THR A 296 -6.96 1.47 19.95
CA THR A 296 -7.64 2.57 20.64
C THR A 296 -7.02 3.93 20.30
N ALA A 297 -7.87 4.95 20.19
CA ALA A 297 -7.49 6.34 20.02
C ALA A 297 -6.99 6.96 21.36
N GLY A 298 -6.01 6.33 22.01
CA GLY A 298 -5.31 6.93 23.15
C GLY A 298 -4.07 7.69 22.67
N LYS A 299 -4.00 9.01 22.83
CA LYS A 299 -2.74 9.75 22.65
C LYS A 299 -1.82 9.39 23.84
N SER A 300 -0.62 8.89 23.55
CA SER A 300 0.45 8.67 24.55
C SER A 300 1.10 9.98 24.93
#